data_AF-A0A2V8HYX1-F1
#
_entry.id   AF-A0A2V8HYX1-F1
#
_cell.length_a   1.000
_cell.length_b   1.000
_cell.length_c   1.000
_cell.angle_alpha   90.00
_cell.angle_beta   90.00
_cell.angle_gamma   90.00
#
_symmetry.space_group_name_H-M   'P 1'
#
loop_
_entity.id
_entity.type
_entity.pdbx_description
1 polymer ?
#
loop_
_entity_poly.entity_id
_entity_poly.type
_entity_poly.pdbx_seq_one_letter_code
_entity_poly.pdbx_strand_id
1 'polypeptide(L)'
;MDNERMTFRVSLAAAVCLFAFVCLTVPVSGQRSGAFMGSSDDTAIKYSAAPSSNAIIDVNQKLQNGELKFTFDEKSGYLASALAALDLPVDSQLLVFSRTSLQGRRIGEQNPRALFFNDRVAMGWVRGGDLLEVAATDASQGIVFYSLEQKPDAGTGPLQFKREFVCLGCHMTGNTLNVPGLLMFSTTRAEPTQYSGIPRHIDQLDPLTKRFGGWFVTGSAGSAQHMGNQGRIC
;
A
#
# COMPACT_ATOMS: atom_id res chain seq x y z
N MET A 1 11.53 -64.08 20.16
CA MET A 1 10.45 -63.49 19.33
C MET A 1 9.90 -62.18 19.90
N ASP A 2 9.83 -62.00 21.23
CA ASP A 2 9.29 -60.74 21.80
C ASP A 2 10.25 -59.55 21.75
N ASN A 3 11.55 -59.78 21.88
CA ASN A 3 12.54 -58.69 21.86
C ASN A 3 12.66 -58.02 20.47
N GLU A 4 12.61 -58.80 19.39
CA GLU A 4 12.65 -58.28 18.01
C GLU A 4 11.40 -57.47 17.64
N ARG A 5 10.23 -57.87 18.14
CA ARG A 5 8.99 -57.10 17.95
C ARG A 5 9.02 -55.79 18.73
N MET A 6 9.61 -55.79 19.91
CA MET A 6 9.75 -54.58 20.73
C MET A 6 10.74 -53.59 20.10
N THR A 7 11.91 -54.05 19.65
CA THR A 7 12.88 -53.19 18.96
C THR A 7 12.32 -52.62 17.66
N PHE A 8 11.59 -53.42 16.87
CA PHE A 8 10.94 -52.95 15.64
C PHE A 8 9.91 -51.84 15.90
N ARG A 9 9.10 -51.97 16.96
CA ARG A 9 8.09 -50.96 17.33
C ARG A 9 8.73 -49.67 17.83
N VAL A 10 9.82 -49.75 18.58
CA VAL A 10 10.57 -48.59 19.05
C VAL A 10 11.26 -47.86 17.88
N SER A 11 11.88 -48.60 16.96
CA SER A 11 12.50 -48.01 15.76
C SER A 11 11.48 -47.37 14.83
N LEU A 12 10.30 -47.98 14.65
CA LEU A 12 9.22 -47.41 13.84
C LEU A 12 8.66 -46.12 14.48
N ALA A 13 8.45 -46.11 15.80
CA ALA A 13 8.00 -44.92 16.52
C ALA A 13 9.03 -43.79 16.43
N ALA A 14 10.33 -44.09 16.58
CA ALA A 14 11.40 -43.10 16.43
C ALA A 14 11.47 -42.54 15.00
N ALA A 15 11.30 -43.38 13.98
CA ALA A 15 11.27 -42.95 12.58
C ALA A 15 10.06 -42.06 12.27
N VAL A 16 8.87 -42.39 12.81
CA VAL A 16 7.66 -41.56 12.66
C VAL A 16 7.81 -40.23 13.40
N CYS A 17 8.37 -40.21 14.61
CA CYS A 17 8.65 -38.97 15.33
C CYS A 17 9.67 -38.10 14.60
N LEU A 18 10.74 -38.69 14.04
CA LEU A 18 11.74 -37.97 13.25
C LEU A 18 11.11 -37.41 11.96
N PHE A 19 10.29 -38.19 11.27
CA PHE A 19 9.58 -37.76 10.06
C PHE A 19 8.57 -36.64 10.37
N ALA A 20 7.82 -36.74 11.47
CA ALA A 20 6.92 -35.67 11.91
C ALA A 20 7.70 -34.39 12.30
N PHE A 21 8.86 -34.53 12.95
CA PHE A 21 9.72 -33.40 13.31
C PHE A 21 10.33 -32.73 12.06
N VAL A 22 10.73 -33.52 11.06
CA VAL A 22 11.21 -33.02 9.77
C VAL A 22 10.07 -32.36 8.97
N CYS A 23 8.88 -32.94 8.91
CA CYS A 23 7.73 -32.33 8.24
C CYS A 23 7.23 -31.05 8.94
N LEU A 24 7.42 -30.92 10.26
CA LEU A 24 7.13 -29.69 11.01
C LEU A 24 8.23 -28.62 10.85
N THR A 25 9.42 -28.98 10.36
CA THR A 25 10.56 -28.05 10.21
C THR A 25 10.86 -27.65 8.77
N VAL A 26 10.16 -28.21 7.77
CA VAL A 26 10.36 -27.94 6.34
C VAL A 26 9.09 -27.33 5.71
N PRO A 27 9.08 -26.05 5.27
CA PRO A 27 9.64 -24.87 5.88
C PRO A 27 8.61 -23.71 5.99
N VAL A 28 8.60 -22.97 7.10
CA VAL A 28 8.04 -21.60 7.17
C VAL A 28 8.88 -20.61 6.32
N SER A 29 9.96 -21.07 5.69
CA SER A 29 10.83 -20.29 4.80
C SER A 29 10.26 -20.08 3.38
N GLY A 30 9.21 -20.82 2.97
CA GLY A 30 8.65 -20.70 1.62
C GLY A 30 7.91 -19.38 1.36
N GLN A 31 7.37 -18.74 2.40
CA GLN A 31 6.62 -17.49 2.26
C GLN A 31 7.49 -16.23 2.18
N ARG A 32 8.80 -16.32 2.45
CA ARG A 32 9.72 -15.17 2.39
C ARG A 32 10.96 -15.40 1.53
N SER A 33 11.05 -16.52 0.79
CA SER A 33 12.24 -16.82 -0.02
C SER A 33 12.44 -15.88 -1.23
N GLY A 34 11.56 -14.90 -1.43
CA GLY A 34 11.66 -13.87 -2.47
C GLY A 34 11.92 -12.45 -1.95
N ALA A 35 12.11 -12.26 -0.64
CA ALA A 35 12.41 -10.93 -0.11
C ALA A 35 13.81 -10.50 -0.53
N PHE A 36 13.92 -9.29 -1.08
CA PHE A 36 15.20 -8.69 -1.41
C PHE A 36 16.00 -8.47 -0.11
N MET A 37 17.24 -8.96 -0.11
CA MET A 37 18.13 -8.88 1.06
C MET A 37 19.12 -7.71 0.96
N GLY A 38 19.12 -6.98 -0.16
CA GLY A 38 19.94 -5.79 -0.36
C GLY A 38 19.29 -4.53 0.19
N SER A 39 20.05 -3.44 0.18
CA SER A 39 19.54 -2.10 0.49
C SER A 39 18.77 -1.54 -0.69
N SER A 40 17.80 -0.64 -0.46
CA SER A 40 17.22 0.18 -1.53
C SER A 40 18.29 1.00 -2.28
N ASP A 41 19.43 1.26 -1.64
CA ASP A 41 20.59 1.91 -2.22
C ASP A 41 21.65 0.93 -2.76
N ASP A 42 21.26 -0.30 -3.10
CA ASP A 42 22.10 -1.20 -3.88
C ASP A 42 22.58 -0.52 -5.17
N THR A 43 23.79 -0.85 -5.63
CA THR A 43 24.40 -0.27 -6.82
C THR A 43 23.55 -0.35 -8.10
N ALA A 44 22.66 -1.34 -8.21
CA ALA A 44 21.75 -1.47 -9.35
C ALA A 44 20.54 -0.52 -9.30
N ILE A 45 20.12 -0.09 -8.11
CA ILE A 45 18.89 0.72 -7.89
C ILE A 45 19.25 2.17 -7.54
N LYS A 46 20.16 2.34 -6.57
CA LYS A 46 20.59 3.64 -6.00
C LYS A 46 19.37 4.52 -5.68
N TYR A 47 18.37 3.96 -5.01
CA TYR A 47 17.06 4.58 -4.86
C TYR A 47 17.12 6.04 -4.40
N SER A 48 17.99 6.37 -3.45
CA SER A 48 18.10 7.72 -2.88
C SER A 48 18.76 8.74 -3.81
N ALA A 49 19.59 8.31 -4.76
CA ALA A 49 20.47 9.19 -5.53
C ALA A 49 20.27 9.13 -7.05
N ALA A 50 19.80 8.01 -7.60
CA ALA A 50 19.59 7.88 -9.04
C ALA A 50 18.46 8.81 -9.52
N PRO A 51 18.62 9.45 -10.69
CA PRO A 51 17.53 10.16 -11.35
C PRO A 51 16.35 9.23 -11.58
N SER A 52 15.15 9.71 -11.27
CA SER A 52 13.91 8.99 -11.54
C SER A 52 13.48 9.22 -12.99
N SER A 53 12.81 8.23 -13.57
CA SER A 53 12.15 8.29 -14.87
C SER A 53 10.73 7.76 -14.73
N ASN A 54 9.79 8.67 -14.47
CA ASN A 54 8.39 8.39 -14.26
C ASN A 54 7.51 9.62 -14.55
N ALA A 55 6.19 9.42 -14.58
CA ALA A 55 5.22 10.46 -14.96
C ALA A 55 5.29 11.74 -14.09
N ILE A 56 5.75 11.64 -12.83
CA ILE A 56 5.87 12.79 -11.93
C ILE A 56 7.03 13.69 -12.36
N ILE A 57 8.12 13.10 -12.86
CA ILE A 57 9.25 13.86 -13.39
C ILE A 57 8.81 14.68 -14.62
N ASP A 58 8.06 14.06 -15.53
CA ASP A 58 7.53 14.74 -16.73
C ASP A 58 6.59 15.90 -16.35
N VAL A 59 5.68 15.68 -15.39
CA VAL A 59 4.77 16.72 -14.91
C VAL A 59 5.52 17.84 -14.21
N ASN A 60 6.49 17.53 -13.35
CA ASN A 60 7.32 18.53 -12.68
C ASN A 60 8.09 19.39 -13.69
N GLN A 61 8.67 18.78 -14.73
CA GLN A 61 9.38 19.53 -15.76
C GLN A 61 8.45 20.50 -16.50
N LYS A 62 7.24 20.07 -16.86
CA LYS A 62 6.24 20.94 -17.51
C LYS A 62 5.77 22.07 -16.59
N LEU A 63 5.61 21.81 -15.29
CA LEU A 63 5.28 22.84 -14.29
C LEU A 63 6.41 23.87 -14.16
N GLN A 64 7.67 23.41 -14.12
CA GLN A 64 8.85 24.29 -14.04
C GLN A 64 9.02 25.15 -15.30
N ASN A 65 8.77 24.58 -16.48
CA ASN A 65 8.85 25.31 -17.75
C ASN A 65 7.66 26.25 -17.99
N GLY A 66 6.60 26.15 -17.18
CA GLY A 66 5.35 26.92 -17.37
C GLY A 66 4.45 26.41 -18.50
N GLU A 67 4.76 25.24 -19.08
CA GLU A 67 3.95 24.54 -20.09
C GLU A 67 2.65 23.99 -19.48
N LEU A 68 2.67 23.72 -18.18
CA LEU A 68 1.53 23.25 -17.40
C LEU A 68 1.30 24.18 -16.21
N LYS A 69 0.04 24.47 -15.92
CA LYS A 69 -0.35 25.28 -14.76
C LYS A 69 -1.48 24.57 -14.03
N PHE A 70 -1.32 24.42 -12.72
CA PHE A 70 -2.39 23.89 -11.89
C PHE A 70 -3.25 25.03 -11.37
N THR A 71 -4.56 24.82 -11.43
CA THR A 71 -5.56 25.70 -10.83
C THR A 71 -5.90 25.18 -9.43
N PHE A 72 -5.84 26.08 -8.45
CA PHE A 72 -6.25 25.78 -7.08
C PHE A 72 -7.77 25.94 -6.94
N ASP A 73 -8.42 24.93 -6.36
CA ASP A 73 -9.82 24.95 -5.96
C ASP A 73 -9.92 24.99 -4.43
N GLU A 74 -10.81 25.82 -3.88
CA GLU A 74 -10.93 26.01 -2.43
C GLU A 74 -11.33 24.72 -1.68
N LYS A 75 -12.04 23.79 -2.34
CA LYS A 75 -12.56 22.57 -1.71
C LYS A 75 -11.61 21.38 -1.88
N SER A 76 -10.97 21.28 -3.03
CA SER A 76 -10.19 20.10 -3.45
C SER A 76 -8.71 20.39 -3.69
N GLY A 77 -8.29 21.66 -3.57
CA GLY A 77 -6.94 22.11 -3.84
C GLY A 77 -6.58 21.93 -5.31
N TYR A 78 -5.43 21.35 -5.58
CA TYR A 78 -4.95 21.04 -6.92
C TYR A 78 -5.44 19.71 -7.47
N LEU A 79 -6.36 19.01 -6.81
CA LEU A 79 -6.79 17.66 -7.16
C LEU A 79 -7.16 17.52 -8.64
N ALA A 80 -8.06 18.37 -9.15
CA ALA A 80 -8.53 18.28 -10.53
C ALA A 80 -7.40 18.48 -11.54
N SER A 81 -6.50 19.44 -11.28
CA SER A 81 -5.35 19.70 -12.14
C SER A 81 -4.34 18.55 -12.11
N ALA A 82 -4.10 17.97 -10.93
CA ALA A 82 -3.22 16.83 -10.76
C ALA A 82 -3.76 15.57 -11.46
N LEU A 83 -5.08 15.30 -11.35
CA LEU A 83 -5.73 14.19 -12.05
C LEU A 83 -5.55 14.31 -13.57
N ALA A 84 -5.84 15.50 -14.12
CA ALA A 84 -5.70 15.75 -15.55
C ALA A 84 -4.24 15.64 -16.03
N ALA A 85 -3.29 16.17 -15.25
CA ALA A 85 -1.87 16.14 -15.59
C ALA A 85 -1.25 14.74 -15.57
N LEU A 86 -1.74 13.88 -14.68
CA LEU A 86 -1.24 12.51 -14.51
C LEU A 86 -2.08 11.47 -15.27
N ASP A 87 -3.07 11.92 -16.04
CA ASP A 87 -4.01 11.08 -16.77
C ASP A 87 -4.67 10.03 -15.86
N LEU A 88 -5.18 10.50 -14.71
CA LEU A 88 -5.85 9.69 -13.72
C LEU A 88 -7.37 9.79 -13.92
N PRO A 89 -8.04 8.70 -14.32
CA PRO A 89 -9.48 8.72 -14.55
C PRO A 89 -10.24 8.97 -13.24
N VAL A 90 -11.22 9.88 -13.24
CA VAL A 90 -12.02 10.18 -12.03
C VAL A 90 -12.85 8.98 -11.59
N ASP A 91 -13.26 8.15 -12.53
CA ASP A 91 -14.00 6.90 -12.33
C ASP A 91 -13.13 5.74 -11.80
N SER A 92 -11.79 5.90 -11.74
CA SER A 92 -10.90 4.99 -10.99
C SER A 92 -11.04 5.11 -9.46
N GLN A 93 -11.86 6.04 -8.98
CA GLN A 93 -11.94 6.38 -7.56
C GLN A 93 -12.27 5.19 -6.66
N LEU A 94 -11.44 4.99 -5.63
CA LEU A 94 -11.70 4.11 -4.49
C LEU A 94 -11.73 4.92 -3.20
N LEU A 95 -12.59 4.54 -2.24
CA LEU A 95 -12.65 5.20 -0.94
C LEU A 95 -12.16 4.27 0.19
N VAL A 96 -11.29 4.82 1.03
CA VAL A 96 -10.61 4.08 2.11
C VAL A 96 -10.82 4.81 3.44
N PHE A 97 -11.38 4.10 4.41
CA PHE A 97 -11.66 4.56 5.77
C PHE A 97 -10.51 4.29 6.75
N SER A 98 -9.59 3.38 6.41
CA SER A 98 -8.46 3.06 7.28
C SER A 98 -7.53 4.26 7.47
N ARG A 99 -7.09 4.50 8.69
CA ARG A 99 -6.21 5.64 9.03
C ARG A 99 -4.73 5.39 8.74
N THR A 100 -4.39 4.37 7.96
CA THR A 100 -3.02 4.02 7.56
C THR A 100 -2.56 4.91 6.39
N SER A 101 -2.21 6.17 6.71
CA SER A 101 -1.76 7.22 5.78
C SER A 101 -0.93 8.25 6.53
N LEU A 102 -0.10 9.05 5.83
CA LEU A 102 0.49 10.26 6.41
C LEU A 102 -0.59 11.21 6.97
N GLN A 103 -1.77 11.20 6.33
CA GLN A 103 -2.93 12.01 6.70
C GLN A 103 -3.94 11.28 7.61
N GLY A 104 -3.54 10.20 8.29
CA GLY A 104 -4.42 9.32 9.07
C GLY A 104 -5.34 10.03 10.07
N ARG A 105 -4.91 11.16 10.67
CA ARG A 105 -5.72 11.94 11.63
C ARG A 105 -6.98 12.55 11.03
N ARG A 106 -7.00 12.74 9.71
CA ARG A 106 -8.15 13.30 8.97
C ARG A 106 -9.03 12.22 8.37
N ILE A 107 -8.59 10.97 8.36
CA ILE A 107 -9.30 9.87 7.70
C ILE A 107 -10.28 9.23 8.69
N GLY A 108 -11.48 8.95 8.21
CA GLY A 108 -12.50 8.21 8.94
C GLY A 108 -13.70 7.92 8.06
N GLU A 109 -14.74 7.31 8.61
CA GLU A 109 -15.92 6.90 7.85
C GLU A 109 -16.65 8.09 7.19
N GLN A 110 -16.63 9.25 7.84
CA GLN A 110 -17.28 10.49 7.42
C GLN A 110 -16.33 11.37 6.60
N ASN A 111 -15.04 11.02 6.56
CA ASN A 111 -14.02 11.68 5.76
C ASN A 111 -13.02 10.67 5.19
N PRO A 112 -13.45 9.80 4.25
CA PRO A 112 -12.57 8.80 3.67
C PRO A 112 -11.44 9.46 2.86
N ARG A 113 -10.31 8.75 2.75
CA ARG A 113 -9.31 9.03 1.72
C ARG A 113 -9.82 8.50 0.38
N ALA A 114 -9.78 9.34 -0.64
CA ALA A 114 -9.97 8.91 -2.02
C ALA A 114 -8.63 8.48 -2.62
N LEU A 115 -8.61 7.36 -3.31
CA LEU A 115 -7.50 6.94 -4.16
C LEU A 115 -7.95 7.02 -5.62
N PHE A 116 -7.10 7.56 -6.48
CA PHE A 116 -7.25 7.57 -7.93
C PHE A 116 -6.02 6.91 -8.53
N PHE A 117 -6.18 6.11 -9.59
CA PHE A 117 -5.06 5.36 -10.12
C PHE A 117 -5.17 5.10 -11.62
N ASN A 118 -4.01 4.89 -12.23
CA ASN A 118 -3.83 4.23 -13.51
C ASN A 118 -2.67 3.21 -13.36
N ASP A 119 -2.19 2.65 -14.47
CA ASP A 119 -1.14 1.63 -14.44
C ASP A 119 0.23 2.15 -13.96
N ARG A 120 0.42 3.47 -13.88
CA ARG A 120 1.71 4.10 -13.56
C ARG A 120 1.71 4.90 -12.28
N VAL A 121 0.56 5.39 -11.85
CA VAL A 121 0.44 6.32 -10.73
C VAL A 121 -0.78 5.97 -9.89
N ALA A 122 -0.60 5.98 -8.57
CA ALA A 122 -1.68 6.01 -7.60
C ALA A 122 -1.56 7.30 -6.77
N MET A 123 -2.66 8.04 -6.66
CA MET A 123 -2.73 9.29 -5.91
C MET A 123 -3.81 9.23 -4.85
N GLY A 124 -3.45 9.60 -3.62
CA GLY A 124 -4.33 9.77 -2.48
C GLY A 124 -4.69 11.22 -2.23
N TRP A 125 -5.98 11.47 -1.99
CA TRP A 125 -6.53 12.75 -1.57
C TRP A 125 -7.41 12.59 -0.34
N VAL A 126 -7.26 13.50 0.62
CA VAL A 126 -8.14 13.60 1.78
C VAL A 126 -8.72 15.01 1.79
N ARG A 127 -10.03 15.11 1.89
CA ARG A 127 -10.71 16.42 1.99
C ARG A 127 -10.19 17.19 3.22
N GLY A 128 -9.82 18.46 3.00
CA GLY A 128 -9.19 19.30 4.02
C GLY A 128 -7.77 18.86 4.41
N GLY A 129 -7.16 17.98 3.63
CA GLY A 129 -5.77 17.56 3.74
C GLY A 129 -4.81 18.57 3.13
N ASP A 130 -3.61 18.64 3.69
CA ASP A 130 -2.58 19.60 3.26
C ASP A 130 -1.74 19.07 2.09
N LEU A 131 -1.93 17.79 1.72
CA LEU A 131 -1.09 17.08 0.75
C LEU A 131 -1.93 16.21 -0.19
N LEU A 132 -1.54 16.16 -1.46
CA LEU A 132 -1.73 14.98 -2.30
C LEU A 132 -0.59 14.00 -2.03
N GLU A 133 -0.89 12.73 -1.78
CA GLU A 133 0.09 11.66 -1.64
C GLU A 133 0.17 10.90 -2.97
N VAL A 134 1.36 10.66 -3.52
CA VAL A 134 1.52 10.01 -4.82
C VAL A 134 2.53 8.89 -4.75
N ALA A 135 2.20 7.75 -5.38
CA ALA A 135 3.12 6.67 -5.66
C ALA A 135 3.19 6.46 -7.17
N ALA A 136 4.38 6.53 -7.75
CA ALA A 136 4.60 6.39 -9.18
C ALA A 136 5.53 5.20 -9.47
N THR A 137 5.23 4.44 -10.50
CA THR A 137 6.12 3.41 -11.04
C THR A 137 7.27 4.06 -11.79
N ASP A 138 8.48 3.66 -11.47
CA ASP A 138 9.73 4.10 -12.09
C ASP A 138 10.40 2.95 -12.82
N ALA A 139 10.99 3.23 -13.98
CA ALA A 139 11.61 2.22 -14.83
C ALA A 139 12.77 1.46 -14.14
N SER A 140 13.42 2.08 -13.15
CA SER A 140 14.61 1.52 -12.49
C SER A 140 14.50 1.43 -10.96
N GLN A 141 13.68 2.29 -10.36
CA GLN A 141 13.61 2.44 -8.90
C GLN A 141 12.42 1.70 -8.25
N GLY A 142 11.56 1.06 -9.05
CA GLY A 142 10.34 0.43 -8.55
C GLY A 142 9.26 1.49 -8.26
N ILE A 143 8.71 1.52 -7.04
CA ILE A 143 7.75 2.56 -6.66
C ILE A 143 8.47 3.74 -6.00
N VAL A 144 8.25 4.94 -6.53
CA VAL A 144 8.76 6.19 -5.98
C VAL A 144 7.61 7.04 -5.44
N PHE A 145 7.80 7.59 -4.24
CA PHE A 145 6.77 8.35 -3.53
C PHE A 145 7.01 9.85 -3.62
N TYR A 146 5.92 10.60 -3.77
CA TYR A 146 5.92 12.05 -3.83
C TYR A 146 4.75 12.64 -3.02
N SER A 147 4.87 13.92 -2.68
CA SER A 147 3.78 14.72 -2.14
C SER A 147 3.61 16.02 -2.93
N LEU A 148 2.39 16.55 -2.98
CA LEU A 148 2.10 17.89 -3.48
C LEU A 148 1.38 18.69 -2.41
N GLU A 149 1.91 19.85 -2.04
CA GLU A 149 1.25 20.74 -1.08
C GLU A 149 -0.02 21.36 -1.69
N GLN A 150 -1.09 21.32 -0.91
CA GLN A 150 -2.41 21.84 -1.27
C GLN A 150 -2.55 23.30 -0.80
N LYS A 151 -1.58 24.16 -1.14
CA LYS A 151 -1.59 25.58 -0.75
C LYS A 151 -1.31 26.47 -1.97
N PRO A 152 -2.14 27.49 -2.24
CA PRO A 152 -1.98 28.37 -3.40
C PRO A 152 -0.68 29.18 -3.37
N ASP A 153 -0.19 29.49 -2.17
CA ASP A 153 0.96 30.38 -1.94
C ASP A 153 2.17 29.65 -1.32
N ALA A 154 2.34 28.35 -1.59
CA ALA A 154 3.34 27.51 -0.89
C ALA A 154 4.82 27.86 -1.17
N GLY A 155 5.13 28.92 -1.92
CA GLY A 155 6.48 29.42 -2.14
C GLY A 155 6.58 30.42 -3.30
N THR A 156 7.77 30.99 -3.48
CA THR A 156 8.12 31.88 -4.60
C THR A 156 8.54 31.13 -5.88
N GLY A 157 8.50 29.80 -5.87
CA GLY A 157 8.90 28.93 -6.98
C GLY A 157 7.71 28.21 -7.63
N PRO A 158 7.92 27.53 -8.76
CA PRO A 158 6.88 26.75 -9.42
C PRO A 158 6.38 25.62 -8.50
N LEU A 159 5.08 25.34 -8.59
CA LEU A 159 4.46 24.20 -7.93
C LEU A 159 5.16 22.91 -8.34
N GLN A 160 5.49 22.04 -7.38
CA GLN A 160 6.29 20.85 -7.64
C GLN A 160 5.91 19.69 -6.71
N PHE A 161 5.78 18.49 -7.28
CA PHE A 161 5.74 17.25 -6.52
C PHE A 161 7.11 16.98 -5.89
N LYS A 162 7.15 16.91 -4.55
CA LYS A 162 8.37 16.70 -3.76
C LYS A 162 8.56 15.21 -3.49
N ARG A 163 9.79 14.72 -3.62
CA ARG A 163 10.11 13.30 -3.35
C ARG A 163 10.02 13.02 -1.85
N GLU A 164 9.39 11.91 -1.49
CA GLU A 164 9.14 11.51 -0.11
C GLU A 164 9.82 10.19 0.25
N PHE A 165 10.69 10.20 1.25
CA PHE A 165 11.37 9.00 1.75
C PHE A 165 10.68 8.40 2.97
N VAL A 166 9.90 9.19 3.71
CA VAL A 166 9.17 8.72 4.91
C VAL A 166 8.21 7.58 4.58
N CYS A 167 7.67 7.56 3.35
CA CYS A 167 6.77 6.52 2.86
C CYS A 167 7.42 5.13 2.87
N LEU A 168 8.75 5.03 2.69
CA LEU A 168 9.47 3.75 2.70
C LEU A 168 9.33 3.00 4.03
N GLY A 169 9.14 3.71 5.14
CA GLY A 169 8.95 3.08 6.45
C GLY A 169 7.76 2.11 6.49
N CYS A 170 6.73 2.35 5.67
CA CYS A 170 5.60 1.44 5.52
C CYS A 170 5.64 0.66 4.20
N HIS A 171 6.18 1.26 3.14
CA HIS A 171 6.13 0.75 1.77
C HIS A 171 7.35 -0.08 1.34
N MET A 172 8.33 -0.28 2.21
CA MET A 172 9.46 -1.17 2.01
C MET A 172 9.57 -2.13 3.19
N THR A 173 8.70 -3.14 3.20
CA THR A 173 8.59 -4.10 4.30
C THR A 173 8.59 -5.52 3.76
N GLY A 174 8.53 -6.53 4.66
CA GLY A 174 8.38 -7.92 4.24
C GLY A 174 7.14 -8.17 3.36
N ASN A 175 6.09 -7.34 3.48
CA ASN A 175 4.89 -7.45 2.65
C ASN A 175 5.11 -6.97 1.20
N THR A 176 6.15 -6.17 0.97
CA THR A 176 6.59 -5.74 -0.37
C THR A 176 7.89 -6.43 -0.77
N LEU A 177 8.23 -7.58 -0.16
CA LEU A 177 9.47 -8.30 -0.41
C LEU A 177 10.72 -7.42 -0.22
N ASN A 178 10.68 -6.49 0.75
CA ASN A 178 11.74 -5.53 1.07
C ASN A 178 12.18 -4.61 -0.08
N VAL A 179 11.36 -4.44 -1.12
CA VAL A 179 11.55 -3.40 -2.14
C VAL A 179 10.44 -2.34 -2.02
N PRO A 180 10.68 -1.08 -2.44
CA PRO A 180 9.64 -0.06 -2.49
C PRO A 180 8.44 -0.55 -3.31
N GLY A 181 7.28 -0.65 -2.68
CA GLY A 181 6.10 -1.28 -3.27
C GLY A 181 4.78 -0.69 -2.81
N LEU A 182 3.73 -0.98 -3.58
CA LEU A 182 2.35 -0.68 -3.21
C LEU A 182 1.85 -1.71 -2.20
N LEU A 183 0.94 -1.26 -1.34
CA LEU A 183 0.35 -2.08 -0.29
C LEU A 183 -1.16 -2.10 -0.45
N MET A 184 -1.73 -3.29 -0.32
CA MET A 184 -3.18 -3.48 -0.21
C MET A 184 -3.47 -4.32 1.03
N PHE A 185 -4.39 -3.82 1.85
CA PHE A 185 -4.75 -4.44 3.12
C PHE A 185 -6.27 -4.42 3.32
N SER A 186 -6.78 -5.41 4.05
CA SER A 186 -8.07 -5.32 4.73
C SER A 186 -7.80 -4.98 6.18
N THR A 187 -8.50 -4.00 6.75
CA THR A 187 -8.37 -3.64 8.17
C THR A 187 -9.56 -4.13 8.96
N THR A 188 -9.32 -4.64 10.16
CA THR A 188 -10.42 -4.88 11.13
C THR A 188 -11.14 -3.58 11.47
N ARG A 189 -12.31 -3.67 12.10
CA ARG A 189 -12.91 -2.51 12.77
C ARG A 189 -11.97 -2.07 13.91
N ALA A 190 -11.86 -0.76 14.10
CA ALA A 190 -11.13 -0.21 15.23
C ALA A 190 -12.01 -0.32 16.49
N GLU A 191 -11.45 -0.87 17.57
CA GLU A 191 -12.07 -0.76 18.89
C GLU A 191 -11.97 0.67 19.44
N PRO A 192 -12.81 1.10 20.41
CA PRO A 192 -12.79 2.47 20.93
C PRO A 192 -11.42 2.96 21.45
N THR A 193 -10.58 2.03 21.90
CA THR A 193 -9.23 2.31 22.41
C THR A 193 -8.16 2.33 21.32
N GLN A 194 -8.50 1.96 20.08
CA GLN A 194 -7.57 1.84 18.97
C GLN A 194 -7.64 3.06 18.05
N TYR A 195 -6.46 3.57 17.66
CA TYR A 195 -6.36 4.65 16.68
C TYR A 195 -6.87 4.21 15.30
N SER A 196 -6.55 2.98 14.90
CA SER A 196 -6.95 2.34 13.65
C SER A 196 -7.19 0.85 13.89
N GLY A 197 -8.02 0.24 13.05
CA GLY A 197 -8.11 -1.21 12.97
C GLY A 197 -6.78 -1.84 12.54
N ILE A 198 -6.65 -3.14 12.79
CA ILE A 198 -5.43 -3.90 12.53
C ILE A 198 -5.38 -4.23 11.03
N PRO A 199 -4.36 -3.77 10.28
CA PRO A 199 -4.19 -4.11 8.88
C PRO A 199 -3.76 -5.57 8.72
N ARG A 200 -4.36 -6.23 7.75
CA ARG A 200 -4.08 -7.62 7.36
C ARG A 200 -3.80 -7.64 5.87
N HIS A 201 -2.66 -8.21 5.49
CA HIS A 201 -2.40 -8.52 4.09
C HIS A 201 -3.45 -9.51 3.60
N ILE A 202 -3.97 -9.25 2.42
CA ILE A 202 -5.00 -10.06 1.77
C ILE A 202 -4.53 -10.33 0.35
N ASP A 203 -4.66 -11.58 -0.07
CA ASP A 203 -4.44 -11.99 -1.44
C ASP A 203 -5.70 -12.65 -2.05
N GLN A 204 -5.55 -13.17 -3.26
CA GLN A 204 -6.62 -13.86 -3.99
C GLN A 204 -7.02 -15.22 -3.40
N LEU A 205 -6.26 -15.78 -2.46
CA LEU A 205 -6.52 -17.05 -1.79
C LEU A 205 -7.36 -16.84 -0.50
N ASP A 206 -7.34 -15.64 0.08
CA ASP A 206 -8.10 -15.36 1.29
C ASP A 206 -9.63 -15.44 1.08
N PRO A 207 -10.43 -15.99 1.99
CA PRO A 207 -11.88 -15.98 1.83
C PRO A 207 -12.45 -14.55 1.82
N LEU A 208 -13.51 -14.31 1.02
CA LEU A 208 -14.16 -13.01 0.88
C LEU A 208 -14.57 -12.38 2.23
N THR A 209 -14.93 -13.23 3.19
CA THR A 209 -15.31 -12.86 4.57
C THR A 209 -14.21 -12.11 5.33
N LYS A 210 -12.96 -12.16 4.87
CA LYS A 210 -11.81 -11.44 5.46
C LYS A 210 -11.39 -10.21 4.65
N ARG A 211 -12.01 -9.95 3.49
CA ARG A 211 -11.58 -8.92 2.54
C ARG A 211 -12.36 -7.62 2.69
N PHE A 212 -11.79 -6.54 2.12
CA PHE A 212 -12.38 -5.21 2.00
C PHE A 212 -12.60 -4.41 3.29
N GLY A 213 -12.13 -4.89 4.43
CA GLY A 213 -12.19 -4.12 5.68
C GLY A 213 -11.45 -2.80 5.53
N GLY A 214 -12.08 -1.70 5.97
CA GLY A 214 -11.55 -0.35 5.78
C GLY A 214 -11.76 0.25 4.38
N TRP A 215 -12.43 -0.47 3.46
CA TRP A 215 -12.78 0.04 2.13
C TRP A 215 -14.28 0.28 2.02
N PHE A 216 -14.63 1.27 1.20
CA PHE A 216 -15.99 1.42 0.70
C PHE A 216 -16.20 0.48 -0.48
N VAL A 217 -17.23 -0.36 -0.40
CA VAL A 217 -17.58 -1.32 -1.44
C VAL A 217 -18.95 -0.95 -1.99
N THR A 218 -19.03 -0.69 -3.29
CA THR A 218 -20.28 -0.38 -3.99
C THR A 218 -20.90 -1.65 -4.59
N GLY A 219 -22.17 -1.56 -5.01
CA GLY A 219 -22.91 -2.68 -5.59
C GLY A 219 -23.58 -3.60 -4.56
N SER A 220 -24.27 -4.63 -5.06
CA SER A 220 -24.89 -5.66 -4.21
C SER A 220 -23.93 -6.84 -4.09
N ALA A 221 -23.55 -7.17 -2.86
CA ALA A 221 -22.78 -8.38 -2.58
C ALA A 221 -23.64 -9.67 -2.59
N GLY A 222 -24.96 -9.56 -2.82
CA GLY A 222 -25.88 -10.69 -2.70
C GLY A 222 -25.78 -11.33 -1.31
N SER A 223 -25.57 -12.65 -1.26
CA SER A 223 -25.34 -13.39 -0.02
C SER A 223 -23.86 -13.44 0.41
N ALA A 224 -22.96 -12.83 -0.36
CA ALA A 224 -21.53 -12.92 -0.12
C ALA A 224 -21.13 -11.98 1.04
N GLN A 225 -20.59 -12.56 2.11
CA GLN A 225 -20.14 -11.81 3.28
C GLN A 225 -18.73 -11.25 3.08
N HIS A 226 -18.52 -9.99 3.45
CA HIS A 226 -17.21 -9.32 3.44
C HIS A 226 -17.11 -8.23 4.52
N MET A 227 -15.90 -7.71 4.76
CA MET A 227 -15.63 -6.68 5.76
C MET A 227 -15.82 -5.24 5.26
N GLY A 228 -16.02 -5.05 3.95
CA GLY A 228 -16.34 -3.75 3.36
C GLY A 228 -17.57 -3.09 3.98
N ASN A 229 -17.54 -1.76 4.07
CA ASN A 229 -18.62 -0.93 4.66
C ASN A 229 -18.92 -1.17 6.16
N GLN A 230 -18.19 -2.04 6.87
CA GLN A 230 -18.44 -2.36 8.30
C GLN A 230 -18.07 -1.24 9.29
N GLY A 231 -17.87 -0.02 8.80
CA GLY A 231 -17.78 1.21 9.60
C GLY A 231 -19.06 2.06 9.57
N ARG A 232 -20.00 1.84 8.64
CA ARG A 232 -21.22 2.66 8.61
C ARG A 232 -22.12 2.37 9.81
N ILE A 233 -21.97 3.15 10.89
CA ILE A 233 -23.08 3.41 11.80
C ILE A 233 -23.95 4.44 11.09
N CYS A 234 -25.20 4.04 10.83
CA CYS A 234 -26.27 4.91 10.34
C CYS A 234 -26.47 6.13 11.25
#